data_AF-A0A4M3JWH8-F1
#
_entry.id   AF-A0A4M3JWH8-F1
#
_cell.length_a   1.000
_cell.length_b   1.000
_cell.length_c   1.000
_cell.angle_alpha   90.00
_cell.angle_beta   90.00
_cell.angle_gamma   90.00
#
_symmetry.space_group_name_H-M   'P 1'
#
loop_
_entity.id
_entity.type
_entity.pdbx_description
1 polymer ?
#
loop_
_entity_poly.entity_id
_entity_poly.type
_entity_poly.pdbx_seq_one_letter_code
_entity_poly.pdbx_strand_id
1 'polypeptide(L)'
;MTLVDKFVTHVISESSFEEMDRIYLTNRVLARVGEGVLEVETNLDKLIDLKDQLVEEAVRLETIEDSQTAREILGTELMDLVTPCPSQVNRDFWEAYVHYPEQAIEDFYQLSQKNDYIKLKAIAKNIAYRVPSDYGELEITINLSKPEKDPKEIVAAKLVQASNYPQCQLCLENEGYHGRVNHPARSNHRIIRFEMVGQEWGFQYSPYAYFNEHCIFLDGQHRPKAISR
;
A
#
# COMPACT_ATOMS: atom_id res chain seq x y z
N MET A 1 2.00 26.12 -8.48
CA MET A 1 0.87 25.34 -7.93
C MET A 1 1.31 24.81 -6.59
N THR A 2 0.41 24.81 -5.61
CA THR A 2 0.71 24.31 -4.27
C THR A 2 0.77 22.79 -4.27
N LEU A 3 1.44 22.22 -3.27
CA LEU A 3 1.59 20.78 -3.08
C LEU A 3 0.24 20.07 -3.03
N VAL A 4 -0.71 20.61 -2.25
CA VAL A 4 -2.06 20.05 -2.13
C VAL A 4 -2.81 20.11 -3.45
N ASP A 5 -2.74 21.23 -4.16
CA ASP A 5 -3.44 21.39 -5.44
C ASP A 5 -2.92 20.42 -6.50
N LYS A 6 -1.60 20.22 -6.59
CA LYS A 6 -1.01 19.19 -7.46
C LYS A 6 -1.46 17.79 -7.06
N PHE A 7 -1.39 17.44 -5.77
CA PHE A 7 -1.80 16.11 -5.29
C PHE A 7 -3.28 15.84 -5.58
N VAL A 8 -4.17 16.77 -5.27
CA VAL A 8 -5.61 16.65 -5.56
C VAL A 8 -5.89 16.55 -7.05
N THR A 9 -5.14 17.27 -7.89
CA THR A 9 -5.25 17.15 -9.35
C THR A 9 -4.90 15.74 -9.82
N HIS A 10 -3.83 15.14 -9.30
CA HIS A 10 -3.51 13.74 -9.59
C HIS A 10 -4.60 12.79 -9.10
N VAL A 11 -5.12 13.00 -7.89
CA VAL A 11 -6.20 12.17 -7.33
C VAL A 11 -7.41 12.16 -8.25
N ILE A 12 -7.85 13.33 -8.72
CA ILE A 12 -8.97 13.44 -9.66
C ILE A 12 -8.66 12.73 -10.98
N SER A 13 -7.46 12.91 -11.53
CA SER A 13 -7.09 12.31 -12.82
C SER A 13 -6.92 10.79 -12.79
N GLU A 14 -6.66 10.21 -11.62
CA GLU A 14 -6.32 8.79 -11.45
C GLU A 14 -7.40 7.99 -10.71
N SER A 15 -8.56 8.60 -10.42
CA SER A 15 -9.64 7.97 -9.67
C SER A 15 -11.02 8.24 -10.30
N SER A 16 -12.08 7.92 -9.55
CA SER A 16 -13.47 8.20 -9.94
C SER A 16 -13.97 9.57 -9.47
N PHE A 17 -13.14 10.34 -8.76
CA PHE A 17 -13.50 11.69 -8.35
C PHE A 17 -13.52 12.64 -9.55
N GLU A 18 -14.39 13.65 -9.48
CA GLU A 18 -14.53 14.66 -10.51
C GLU A 18 -13.97 16.01 -10.04
N GLU A 19 -13.83 16.97 -10.95
CA GLU A 19 -13.37 18.32 -10.61
C GLU A 19 -14.29 19.01 -9.58
N MET A 20 -15.57 18.64 -9.53
CA MET A 20 -16.52 19.08 -8.49
C MET A 20 -16.05 18.69 -7.07
N ASP A 21 -15.29 17.62 -6.93
CA ASP A 21 -14.80 17.10 -5.65
C ASP A 21 -13.53 17.80 -5.17
N ARG A 22 -12.93 18.74 -5.93
CA ARG A 22 -11.64 19.35 -5.56
C ARG A 22 -11.63 19.94 -4.16
N ILE A 23 -12.67 20.69 -3.79
CA ILE A 23 -12.78 21.28 -2.44
C ILE A 23 -12.91 20.19 -1.38
N TYR A 24 -13.73 19.17 -1.65
CA TYR A 24 -13.88 18.02 -0.76
C TYR A 24 -12.53 17.31 -0.54
N LEU A 25 -11.83 16.95 -1.62
CA LEU A 25 -10.54 16.28 -1.58
C LEU A 25 -9.47 17.11 -0.89
N THR A 26 -9.43 18.42 -1.16
CA THR A 26 -8.55 19.36 -0.47
C THR A 26 -8.77 19.27 1.04
N ASN A 27 -10.01 19.38 1.50
CA ASN A 27 -10.34 19.26 2.92
C ASN A 27 -10.00 17.86 3.49
N ARG A 28 -10.16 16.78 2.72
CA ARG A 28 -9.77 15.43 3.14
C ARG A 28 -8.26 15.25 3.28
N VAL A 29 -7.46 15.93 2.45
CA VAL A 29 -6.00 15.97 2.56
C VAL A 29 -5.60 16.80 3.78
N LEU A 30 -6.09 18.04 3.89
CA LEU A 30 -5.76 18.95 4.99
C LEU A 30 -6.13 18.38 6.37
N ALA A 31 -7.26 17.66 6.48
CA ALA A 31 -7.65 16.99 7.71
C ALA A 31 -6.64 15.94 8.21
N ARG A 32 -5.74 15.46 7.33
CA ARG A 32 -4.71 14.47 7.65
C ARG A 32 -3.32 15.06 7.82
N VAL A 33 -2.99 16.09 7.04
CA VAL A 33 -1.64 16.67 7.01
C VAL A 33 -1.51 18.01 7.75
N GLY A 34 -2.64 18.66 8.05
CA GLY A 34 -2.72 19.98 8.69
C GLY A 34 -2.83 21.13 7.69
N GLU A 35 -3.43 22.25 8.10
CA GLU A 35 -3.67 23.41 7.21
C GLU A 35 -2.37 24.15 6.80
N GLY A 36 -1.29 23.97 7.56
CA GLY A 36 0.01 24.61 7.29
C GLY A 36 0.68 24.21 5.97
N VAL A 37 0.12 23.24 5.23
CA VAL A 37 0.62 22.84 3.90
C VAL A 37 0.00 23.64 2.74
N LEU A 38 -1.01 24.48 3.01
CA LEU A 38 -1.77 25.19 1.97
C LEU A 38 -0.86 26.05 1.07
N GLU A 39 0.15 26.68 1.66
CA GLU A 39 1.07 27.58 0.96
C GLU A 39 2.36 26.89 0.49
N VAL A 40 2.52 25.59 0.76
CA VAL A 40 3.72 24.84 0.35
C VAL A 40 3.71 24.69 -1.15
N GLU A 41 4.69 25.29 -1.82
CA GLU A 41 4.92 25.10 -3.26
C GLU A 41 5.82 23.88 -3.52
N THR A 42 5.62 23.26 -4.69
CA THR A 42 6.46 22.12 -5.09
C THR A 42 6.68 22.08 -6.59
N ASN A 43 7.86 21.59 -6.97
CA ASN A 43 8.23 21.28 -8.35
C ASN A 43 8.13 19.77 -8.65
N LEU A 44 7.65 18.97 -7.68
CA LEU A 44 7.37 17.55 -7.91
C LEU A 44 6.09 17.40 -8.74
N ASP A 45 6.04 16.34 -9.56
CA ASP A 45 4.93 16.06 -10.47
C ASP A 45 4.49 14.58 -10.46
N LYS A 46 5.13 13.71 -9.67
CA LYS A 46 4.71 12.32 -9.54
C LYS A 46 3.85 12.18 -8.28
N LEU A 47 2.70 11.53 -8.40
CA LEU A 47 1.77 11.30 -7.28
C LEU A 47 2.46 10.78 -6.01
N ILE A 48 3.33 9.77 -6.15
CA ILE A 48 4.05 9.19 -4.99
C ILE A 48 5.04 10.19 -4.39
N ASP A 49 5.74 11.00 -5.20
CA ASP A 49 6.63 12.06 -4.70
C ASP A 49 5.85 13.16 -3.95
N LEU A 50 4.68 13.55 -4.48
CA LEU A 50 3.78 14.51 -3.82
C LEU A 50 3.26 13.98 -2.49
N LYS A 51 2.85 12.71 -2.45
CA LYS A 51 2.45 12.02 -1.21
C LYS A 51 3.60 11.97 -0.21
N ASP A 52 4.82 11.66 -0.65
CA ASP A 52 5.99 11.60 0.23
C ASP A 52 6.25 12.99 0.85
N GLN A 53 6.18 14.07 0.05
CA GLN A 53 6.33 15.43 0.55
C GLN A 53 5.21 15.83 1.52
N LEU A 54 3.94 15.44 1.26
CA LEU A 54 2.83 15.68 2.19
C LEU A 54 3.05 15.01 3.54
N VAL A 55 3.64 13.80 3.56
CA VAL A 55 4.00 13.11 4.80
C VAL A 55 5.12 13.86 5.54
N GLU A 56 6.16 14.32 4.84
CA GLU A 56 7.23 15.12 5.48
C GLU A 56 6.69 16.43 6.06
N GLU A 57 5.80 17.11 5.35
CA GLU A 57 5.18 18.34 5.86
C GLU A 57 4.28 18.07 7.08
N ALA A 58 3.55 16.96 7.11
CA ALA A 58 2.74 16.58 8.26
C ALA A 58 3.61 16.30 9.50
N VAL A 59 4.81 15.74 9.32
CA VAL A 59 5.79 15.59 10.41
C VAL A 59 6.36 16.94 10.83
N ARG A 60 6.73 17.80 9.87
CA ARG A 60 7.26 19.16 10.14
C ARG A 60 6.26 20.04 10.90
N LEU A 61 4.97 19.88 10.60
CA LEU A 61 3.87 20.58 11.27
C LEU A 61 3.43 19.90 12.57
N GLU A 62 4.05 18.76 12.93
CA GLU A 62 3.71 17.95 14.11
C GLU A 62 2.25 17.45 14.10
N THR A 63 1.62 17.37 12.93
CA THR A 63 0.29 16.75 12.74
C THR A 63 0.35 15.25 12.99
N ILE A 64 1.49 14.63 12.68
CA ILE A 64 1.80 13.23 13.00
C ILE A 64 3.17 13.12 13.69
N GLU A 65 3.40 12.03 14.42
CA GLU A 65 4.71 11.71 15.00
C GLU A 65 5.74 11.43 13.89
N ASP A 66 7.00 11.82 14.13
CA ASP A 66 8.13 11.39 13.32
C ASP A 66 8.50 9.91 13.62
N SER A 67 7.59 9.00 13.26
CA SER A 67 7.79 7.57 13.36
C SER A 67 7.47 6.89 12.04
N GLN A 68 8.13 5.76 11.77
CA GLN A 68 7.91 5.01 10.55
C GLN A 68 6.46 4.54 10.46
N THR A 69 5.90 4.06 11.56
CA THR A 69 4.48 3.68 11.63
C THR A 69 3.55 4.83 11.25
N ALA A 70 3.72 6.03 11.83
CA ALA A 70 2.83 7.16 11.56
C ALA A 70 2.94 7.64 10.10
N ARG A 71 4.17 7.69 9.57
CA ARG A 71 4.45 8.02 8.16
C ARG A 71 3.81 7.02 7.20
N GLU A 72 3.89 5.72 7.50
CA GLU A 72 3.25 4.67 6.69
C GLU A 72 1.72 4.76 6.71
N ILE A 73 1.12 4.95 7.90
CA ILE A 73 -0.33 5.11 8.05
C ILE A 73 -0.81 6.26 7.18
N LEU A 74 -0.26 7.46 7.37
CA LEU A 74 -0.64 8.65 6.61
C LEU A 74 -0.44 8.43 5.10
N GLY A 75 0.70 7.88 4.71
CA GLY A 75 0.99 7.60 3.30
C GLY A 75 -0.05 6.67 2.67
N THR A 76 -0.44 5.59 3.34
CA THR A 76 -1.47 4.67 2.80
C THR A 76 -2.86 5.30 2.76
N GLU A 77 -3.21 6.18 3.71
CA GLU A 77 -4.49 6.89 3.68
C GLU A 77 -4.58 7.92 2.56
N LEU A 78 -3.49 8.63 2.28
CA LEU A 78 -3.42 9.54 1.14
C LEU A 78 -3.56 8.78 -0.18
N MET A 79 -2.88 7.64 -0.32
CA MET A 79 -2.99 6.80 -1.51
C MET A 79 -4.31 6.03 -1.61
N ASP A 80 -5.07 5.88 -0.52
CA ASP A 80 -6.42 5.32 -0.57
C ASP A 80 -7.38 6.20 -1.39
N LEU A 81 -7.13 7.52 -1.47
CA LEU A 81 -7.92 8.45 -2.29
C LEU A 81 -7.86 8.12 -3.79
N VAL A 82 -6.78 7.49 -4.26
CA VAL A 82 -6.65 7.00 -5.65
C VAL A 82 -6.96 5.51 -5.79
N THR A 83 -7.34 4.84 -4.70
CA THR A 83 -7.58 3.40 -4.71
C THR A 83 -9.08 3.12 -4.80
N PRO A 84 -9.59 2.53 -5.90
CA PRO A 84 -11.01 2.21 -6.02
C PRO A 84 -11.49 1.28 -4.90
N CYS A 85 -12.79 1.30 -4.58
CA CYS A 85 -13.33 0.41 -3.55
C CYS A 85 -13.16 -1.07 -3.95
N PRO A 86 -13.09 -2.02 -2.99
CA PRO A 86 -12.89 -3.43 -3.29
C PRO A 86 -13.88 -4.02 -4.31
N SER A 87 -15.15 -3.59 -4.25
CA SER A 87 -16.18 -4.05 -5.18
C SER A 87 -15.92 -3.61 -6.62
N GLN A 88 -15.38 -2.40 -6.82
CA GLN A 88 -15.04 -1.87 -8.14
C GLN A 88 -13.84 -2.65 -8.71
N VAL A 89 -12.77 -2.79 -7.92
CA VAL A 89 -11.57 -3.53 -8.32
C VAL A 89 -11.92 -4.98 -8.71
N ASN A 90 -12.76 -5.66 -7.93
CA ASN A 90 -13.17 -7.03 -8.23
C ASN A 90 -14.05 -7.12 -9.48
N ARG A 91 -15.01 -6.21 -9.68
CA ARG A 91 -15.82 -6.19 -10.90
C ARG A 91 -14.94 -5.99 -12.13
N ASP A 92 -14.13 -4.94 -12.13
CA ASP A 92 -13.28 -4.60 -13.27
C ASP A 92 -12.31 -5.73 -13.61
N PHE A 93 -11.70 -6.34 -12.58
CA PHE A 93 -10.81 -7.48 -12.75
C PHE A 93 -11.54 -8.64 -13.42
N TRP A 94 -12.69 -9.08 -12.90
CA TRP A 94 -13.38 -10.26 -13.44
C TRP A 94 -14.03 -10.00 -14.79
N GLU A 95 -14.56 -8.80 -15.04
CA GLU A 95 -15.07 -8.39 -16.35
C GLU A 95 -13.96 -8.42 -17.41
N ALA A 96 -12.78 -7.88 -17.10
CA ALA A 96 -11.62 -7.95 -17.98
C ALA A 96 -11.11 -9.38 -18.13
N TYR A 97 -11.02 -10.15 -17.05
CA TYR A 97 -10.44 -11.49 -17.03
C TYR A 97 -11.17 -12.48 -17.94
N VAL A 98 -12.50 -12.34 -18.09
CA VAL A 98 -13.30 -13.20 -19.00
C VAL A 98 -12.81 -13.12 -20.45
N HIS A 99 -12.30 -11.97 -20.88
CA HIS A 99 -11.88 -11.74 -22.26
C HIS A 99 -10.36 -11.64 -22.43
N TYR A 100 -9.68 -11.07 -21.42
CA TYR A 100 -8.26 -10.74 -21.44
C TYR A 100 -7.60 -11.03 -20.08
N PRO A 101 -7.37 -12.30 -19.71
CA PRO A 101 -6.81 -12.68 -18.42
C PRO A 101 -5.48 -11.99 -18.08
N GLU A 102 -4.56 -11.92 -19.05
CA GLU A 102 -3.25 -11.30 -18.87
C GLU A 102 -3.37 -9.80 -18.58
N GLN A 103 -4.27 -9.11 -19.29
CA GLN A 103 -4.52 -7.69 -19.08
C GLN A 103 -5.14 -7.43 -17.70
N ALA A 104 -6.08 -8.26 -17.24
CA ALA A 104 -6.69 -8.11 -15.92
C ALA A 104 -5.65 -8.24 -14.79
N ILE A 105 -4.71 -9.19 -14.92
CA ILE A 105 -3.60 -9.36 -13.98
C ILE A 105 -2.67 -8.15 -14.03
N GLU A 106 -2.28 -7.71 -15.23
CA GLU A 106 -1.42 -6.55 -15.42
C GLU A 106 -2.06 -5.27 -14.86
N ASP A 107 -3.34 -5.02 -15.12
CA ASP A 107 -4.07 -3.86 -14.61
C ASP A 107 -4.10 -3.83 -13.09
N PHE A 108 -4.28 -4.99 -12.44
CA PHE A 108 -4.23 -5.09 -10.98
C PHE A 108 -2.82 -4.88 -10.41
N TYR A 109 -1.79 -5.34 -11.12
CA TYR A 109 -0.39 -5.06 -10.78
C TYR A 109 -0.09 -3.56 -10.89
N GLN A 110 -0.48 -2.94 -12.01
CA GLN A 110 -0.33 -1.51 -12.26
C GLN A 110 -1.07 -0.67 -11.22
N LEU A 111 -2.30 -1.04 -10.84
CA LEU A 111 -3.02 -0.40 -9.75
C LEU A 111 -2.22 -0.46 -8.43
N SER A 112 -1.71 -1.65 -8.10
CA SER A 112 -0.91 -1.90 -6.89
C SER A 112 0.42 -1.14 -6.88
N GLN A 113 0.99 -0.83 -8.05
CA GLN A 113 2.17 0.01 -8.20
C GLN A 113 1.82 1.51 -8.08
N LYS A 114 0.79 1.97 -8.79
CA LYS A 114 0.36 3.38 -8.84
C LYS A 114 -0.08 3.89 -7.48
N ASN A 115 -0.84 3.08 -6.74
CA ASN A 115 -1.29 3.45 -5.41
C ASN A 115 -0.20 3.26 -4.33
N ASP A 116 1.04 2.95 -4.71
CA ASP A 116 2.17 2.73 -3.80
C ASP A 116 1.90 1.63 -2.74
N TYR A 117 1.03 0.65 -3.04
CA TYR A 117 0.95 -0.56 -2.23
C TYR A 117 2.20 -1.42 -2.43
N ILE A 118 2.62 -1.63 -3.68
CA ILE A 118 3.93 -2.17 -4.03
C ILE A 118 4.94 -1.03 -3.98
N LYS A 119 5.87 -1.12 -3.03
CA LYS A 119 6.83 -0.04 -2.71
C LYS A 119 7.99 0.00 -3.70
N LEU A 120 7.72 0.26 -4.98
CA LEU A 120 8.72 0.24 -6.05
C LEU A 120 9.94 1.12 -5.75
N LYS A 121 9.75 2.32 -5.20
CA LYS A 121 10.86 3.20 -4.80
C LYS A 121 11.77 2.58 -3.75
N ALA A 122 11.20 1.82 -2.82
CA ALA A 122 11.96 1.16 -1.78
C ALA A 122 12.62 -0.13 -2.31
N ILE A 123 11.92 -0.88 -3.16
CA ILE A 123 12.44 -2.08 -3.84
C ILE A 123 13.62 -1.73 -4.75
N ALA A 124 13.58 -0.60 -5.45
CA ALA A 124 14.67 -0.14 -6.31
C ALA A 124 15.99 0.15 -5.55
N LYS A 125 15.93 0.25 -4.21
CA LYS A 125 17.12 0.40 -3.35
C LYS A 125 17.73 -0.95 -2.95
N ASN A 126 17.07 -2.08 -3.24
CA ASN A 126 17.57 -3.40 -2.90
C ASN A 126 18.93 -3.66 -3.56
N ILE A 127 19.80 -4.35 -2.84
CA ILE A 127 21.13 -4.72 -3.32
C ILE A 127 21.05 -6.17 -3.77
N ALA A 128 21.52 -6.47 -4.98
CA ALA A 128 21.57 -7.83 -5.52
C ALA A 128 23.02 -8.21 -5.86
N TYR A 129 23.43 -9.41 -5.43
CA TYR A 129 24.69 -10.03 -5.76
C TYR A 129 24.41 -11.26 -6.60
N ARG A 130 25.02 -11.33 -7.79
CA ARG A 130 24.86 -12.44 -8.73
C ARG A 130 26.20 -13.14 -8.92
N VAL A 131 26.21 -14.46 -8.81
CA VAL A 131 27.39 -15.28 -9.05
C VAL A 131 27.03 -16.51 -9.87
N PRO A 132 27.77 -16.85 -10.94
CA PRO A 132 27.58 -18.11 -11.64
C PRO A 132 27.83 -19.31 -10.71
N SER A 133 27.00 -20.34 -10.83
CA SER A 133 27.20 -21.63 -10.16
C SER A 133 26.91 -22.77 -11.12
N ASP A 134 27.31 -23.99 -10.75
CA ASP A 134 27.04 -25.21 -11.54
C ASP A 134 25.53 -25.48 -11.76
N TYR A 135 24.65 -24.81 -11.00
CA TYR A 135 23.20 -24.96 -11.04
C TYR A 135 22.46 -23.74 -11.61
N GLY A 136 23.19 -22.78 -12.18
CA GLY A 136 22.65 -21.51 -12.69
C GLY A 136 23.20 -20.29 -11.94
N GLU A 137 22.71 -19.10 -12.28
CA GLU A 137 23.07 -17.87 -11.58
C GLU A 137 22.47 -17.87 -10.18
N LEU A 138 23.32 -17.84 -9.16
CA LEU A 138 22.89 -17.66 -7.78
C LEU A 138 22.75 -16.16 -7.51
N GLU A 139 21.54 -15.76 -7.08
CA GLU A 139 21.23 -14.38 -6.68
C GLU A 139 21.02 -14.30 -5.17
N ILE A 140 21.71 -13.37 -4.51
CA ILE A 140 21.49 -13.00 -3.10
C ILE A 140 21.04 -11.55 -3.07
N THR A 141 19.90 -11.28 -2.44
CA THR A 141 19.37 -9.92 -2.30
C THR A 141 19.30 -9.46 -0.85
N ILE A 142 19.64 -8.19 -0.61
CA ILE A 142 19.35 -7.49 0.65
C ILE A 142 18.09 -6.65 0.40
N ASN A 143 16.98 -7.06 1.01
CA ASN A 143 15.70 -6.38 0.85
C ASN A 143 15.63 -5.18 1.80
N LEU A 144 15.95 -3.99 1.28
CA LEU A 144 15.86 -2.72 1.99
C LEU A 144 14.45 -2.11 1.95
N SER A 145 13.53 -2.72 1.18
CA SER A 145 12.15 -2.25 1.08
C SER A 145 11.28 -2.66 2.27
N LYS A 146 11.65 -3.74 2.95
CA LYS A 146 10.97 -4.18 4.17
C LYS A 146 11.49 -3.35 5.35
N PRO A 147 10.65 -2.56 6.01
CA PRO A 147 11.06 -1.74 7.13
C PRO A 147 11.52 -2.59 8.32
N GLU A 148 12.70 -2.29 8.86
CA GLU A 148 13.13 -2.82 10.16
C GLU A 148 12.58 -1.91 11.27
N LYS A 149 11.98 -2.53 12.30
CA LYS A 149 11.41 -1.77 13.41
C LYS A 149 12.51 -1.20 14.30
N ASP A 150 12.43 0.09 14.60
CA ASP A 150 13.32 0.75 15.58
C ASP A 150 13.10 0.10 16.97
N PRO A 151 14.15 -0.10 17.79
CA PRO A 151 14.02 -0.45 19.20
C PRO A 151 12.92 0.30 19.96
N LYS A 152 12.72 1.60 19.70
CA LYS A 152 11.65 2.41 20.28
C LYS A 152 10.26 1.92 19.86
N GLU A 153 10.07 1.61 18.58
CA GLU A 153 8.81 1.05 18.07
C GLU A 153 8.55 -0.35 18.63
N ILE A 154 9.59 -1.15 18.84
CA ILE A 154 9.46 -2.47 19.49
C ILE A 154 8.96 -2.32 20.93
N VAL A 155 9.47 -1.33 21.67
CA VAL A 155 9.01 -1.04 23.04
C VAL A 155 7.58 -0.51 23.01
N ALA A 156 7.26 0.44 22.14
CA ALA A 156 5.91 0.99 21.99
C ALA A 156 4.89 -0.11 21.63
N ALA A 157 5.23 -1.00 20.70
CA ALA A 157 4.39 -2.14 20.30
C ALA A 157 4.03 -3.08 21.45
N LYS A 158 4.90 -3.22 22.46
CA LYS A 158 4.62 -4.04 23.66
C LYS A 158 3.64 -3.39 24.62
N LEU A 159 3.50 -2.06 24.57
CA LEU A 159 2.60 -1.28 25.41
C LEU A 159 1.20 -1.15 24.81
N VAL A 160 1.07 -1.33 23.49
CA VAL A 160 -0.23 -1.31 22.80
C VAL A 160 -1.06 -2.51 23.25
N GLN A 161 -2.30 -2.25 23.66
CA GLN A 161 -3.27 -3.29 24.01
C GLN A 161 -3.42 -4.26 22.84
N ALA A 162 -3.37 -5.57 23.12
CA ALA A 162 -3.56 -6.60 22.11
C ALA A 162 -4.91 -6.38 21.39
N SER A 163 -4.84 -6.06 20.09
CA SER A 163 -6.01 -6.06 19.22
C SER A 163 -6.11 -7.42 18.55
N ASN A 164 -7.33 -7.96 18.52
CA ASN A 164 -7.64 -9.21 17.85
C ASN A 164 -8.10 -8.99 16.39
N TYR A 165 -7.90 -7.81 15.82
CA TYR A 165 -8.33 -7.49 14.46
C TYR A 165 -7.33 -6.62 13.72
N PRO A 166 -6.86 -6.97 12.50
CA PRO A 166 -6.97 -8.29 11.87
C PRO A 166 -6.24 -9.37 12.68
N GLN A 167 -6.68 -10.63 12.57
CA GLN A 167 -6.09 -11.76 13.31
C GLN A 167 -4.63 -12.04 12.91
N CYS A 168 -4.30 -11.90 11.63
CA CYS A 168 -2.93 -11.92 11.14
C CYS A 168 -2.76 -11.02 9.91
N GLN A 169 -1.53 -10.89 9.41
CA GLN A 169 -1.18 -10.03 8.28
C GLN A 169 -1.65 -10.55 6.91
N LEU A 170 -2.22 -11.76 6.87
CA LEU A 170 -2.70 -12.45 5.67
C LEU A 170 -4.23 -12.59 5.63
N CYS A 171 -4.93 -12.10 6.65
CA CYS A 171 -6.38 -12.12 6.70
C CYS A 171 -6.99 -11.12 5.70
N LEU A 172 -8.15 -11.43 5.12
CA LEU A 172 -8.81 -10.55 4.15
C LEU A 172 -9.18 -9.19 4.75
N GLU A 173 -9.40 -9.16 6.07
CA GLU A 173 -9.67 -8.01 6.92
C GLU A 173 -8.55 -6.94 6.92
N ASN A 174 -7.39 -7.25 6.34
CA ASN A 174 -6.34 -6.27 6.08
C ASN A 174 -6.70 -5.30 4.94
N GLU A 175 -7.63 -5.65 4.06
CA GLU A 175 -8.08 -4.76 2.98
C GLU A 175 -8.68 -3.47 3.55
N GLY A 176 -8.03 -2.34 3.30
CA GLY A 176 -8.45 -1.04 3.85
C GLY A 176 -8.07 -0.82 5.32
N TYR A 177 -7.25 -1.67 5.93
CA TYR A 177 -6.95 -1.55 7.36
C TYR A 177 -6.01 -0.36 7.65
N HIS A 178 -6.40 0.50 8.59
CA HIS A 178 -5.66 1.72 8.95
C HIS A 178 -4.20 1.45 9.38
N GLY A 179 -3.94 0.34 10.08
CA GLY A 179 -2.62 0.03 10.64
C GLY A 179 -2.46 0.43 12.10
N ARG A 180 -1.36 -0.02 12.71
CA ARG A 180 -0.92 0.28 14.08
C ARG A 180 0.55 -0.14 14.25
N VAL A 181 1.20 0.27 15.34
CA VAL A 181 2.65 0.00 15.59
C VAL A 181 3.04 -1.48 15.42
N ASN A 182 2.16 -2.42 15.75
CA ASN A 182 2.41 -3.86 15.61
C ASN A 182 1.73 -4.52 14.39
N HIS A 183 1.04 -3.78 13.53
CA HIS A 183 0.31 -4.32 12.38
C HIS A 183 0.29 -3.33 11.21
N PRO A 184 0.77 -3.71 10.01
CA PRO A 184 1.03 -2.76 8.94
C PRO A 184 -0.22 -2.01 8.47
N ALA A 185 -0.02 -0.78 8.00
CA ALA A 185 -1.05 0.00 7.33
C ALA A 185 -1.34 -0.57 5.93
N ARG A 186 -2.63 -0.63 5.59
CA ARG A 186 -3.18 -1.29 4.41
C ARG A 186 -4.43 -0.55 3.89
N SER A 187 -4.56 0.75 4.16
CA SER A 187 -5.69 1.57 3.69
C SER A 187 -5.85 1.49 2.17
N ASN A 188 -4.75 1.61 1.42
CA ASN A 188 -4.69 1.49 -0.05
C ASN A 188 -4.57 0.04 -0.58
N HIS A 189 -4.68 -0.97 0.28
CA HIS A 189 -4.54 -2.37 -0.13
C HIS A 189 -5.86 -2.92 -0.66
N ARG A 190 -5.81 -3.72 -1.74
CA ARG A 190 -6.95 -4.40 -2.35
C ARG A 190 -6.63 -5.86 -2.66
N ILE A 191 -7.66 -6.70 -2.64
CA ILE A 191 -7.54 -8.14 -2.85
C ILE A 191 -8.61 -8.59 -3.85
N ILE A 192 -8.20 -9.37 -4.85
CA ILE A 192 -9.12 -10.04 -5.77
C ILE A 192 -9.68 -11.28 -5.09
N ARG A 193 -11.01 -11.39 -5.00
CA ARG A 193 -11.74 -12.53 -4.45
C ARG A 193 -12.03 -13.54 -5.57
N PHE A 194 -11.84 -14.82 -5.28
CA PHE A 194 -12.18 -15.91 -6.19
C PHE A 194 -12.63 -17.16 -5.44
N GLU A 195 -13.34 -18.05 -6.12
CA GLU A 195 -13.68 -19.36 -5.57
C GLU A 195 -12.64 -20.40 -5.98
N MET A 196 -12.17 -21.19 -5.02
CA MET A 196 -11.35 -22.38 -5.27
C MET A 196 -11.81 -23.50 -4.36
N VAL A 197 -12.23 -24.62 -4.96
CA VAL A 197 -12.74 -25.82 -4.27
C VAL A 197 -13.91 -25.49 -3.31
N GLY A 198 -14.85 -24.64 -3.76
CA GLY A 198 -16.03 -24.24 -2.98
C GLY A 198 -15.72 -23.36 -1.77
N GLN A 199 -14.54 -22.76 -1.71
CA GLN A 199 -14.13 -21.80 -0.67
C GLN A 199 -13.73 -20.48 -1.32
N GLU A 200 -13.95 -19.38 -0.61
CA GLU A 200 -13.45 -18.07 -1.02
C GLU A 200 -11.96 -17.94 -0.73
N TRP A 201 -11.21 -17.42 -1.69
CA TRP A 201 -9.80 -17.11 -1.60
C TRP A 201 -9.55 -15.66 -2.01
N GLY A 202 -8.44 -15.13 -1.52
CA GLY A 202 -7.92 -13.82 -1.90
C GLY A 202 -6.65 -13.94 -2.74
N PHE A 203 -6.50 -13.07 -3.73
CA PHE A 203 -5.27 -12.86 -4.49
C PHE A 203 -4.78 -11.42 -4.28
N GLN A 204 -3.53 -11.28 -3.83
CA GLN A 204 -2.85 -9.99 -3.70
C GLN A 204 -1.40 -10.06 -4.17
N TYR A 205 -0.80 -8.91 -4.44
CA TYR A 205 0.64 -8.78 -4.53
C TYR A 205 1.30 -8.58 -3.16
N SER A 206 2.59 -8.92 -3.08
CA SER A 206 3.46 -8.60 -1.95
C SER A 206 3.98 -7.16 -2.07
N PRO A 207 3.91 -6.34 -1.02
CA PRO A 207 4.30 -4.94 -1.08
C PRO A 207 5.82 -4.70 -1.19
N TYR A 208 6.64 -5.72 -0.86
CA TYR A 208 8.11 -5.63 -0.75
C TYR A 208 8.85 -6.55 -1.73
N ALA A 209 8.17 -6.94 -2.82
CA ALA A 209 8.51 -7.96 -3.82
C ALA A 209 9.96 -8.49 -3.81
N TYR A 210 10.11 -9.82 -3.78
CA TYR A 210 11.42 -10.49 -3.91
C TYR A 210 11.75 -10.84 -5.37
N PHE A 211 10.74 -10.90 -6.22
CA PHE A 211 10.82 -11.18 -7.66
C PHE A 211 9.67 -10.45 -8.37
N ASN A 212 9.74 -10.36 -9.71
CA ASN A 212 8.70 -9.69 -10.48
C ASN A 212 7.34 -10.35 -10.22
N GLU A 213 6.31 -9.54 -9.98
CA GLU A 213 4.93 -10.01 -9.73
C GLU A 213 4.86 -11.05 -8.60
N HIS A 214 5.49 -10.76 -7.45
CA HIS A 214 5.38 -11.61 -6.27
C HIS A 214 3.94 -11.62 -5.72
N CYS A 215 3.19 -12.66 -6.09
CA CYS A 215 1.80 -12.89 -5.70
C CYS A 215 1.67 -13.69 -4.40
N ILE A 216 0.55 -13.49 -3.70
CA ILE A 216 0.15 -14.22 -2.51
C ILE A 216 -1.33 -14.61 -2.66
N PHE A 217 -1.62 -15.90 -2.45
CA PHE A 217 -2.98 -16.43 -2.38
C PHE A 217 -3.34 -16.75 -0.93
N LEU A 218 -4.52 -16.33 -0.51
CA LEU A 218 -4.97 -16.31 0.88
C LEU A 218 -6.25 -17.11 1.02
N ASP A 219 -6.36 -17.92 2.07
CA ASP A 219 -7.63 -18.52 2.48
C ASP A 219 -8.55 -17.40 2.99
N GLY A 220 -9.82 -17.41 2.58
CA GLY A 220 -10.81 -16.43 3.04
C GLY A 220 -11.12 -16.55 4.54
N GLN A 221 -10.73 -17.66 5.18
CA GLN A 221 -10.87 -17.87 6.61
C GLN A 221 -9.51 -17.90 7.32
N HIS A 222 -9.40 -17.22 8.45
CA HIS A 222 -8.24 -17.35 9.32
C HIS A 222 -8.13 -18.77 9.89
N ARG A 223 -7.10 -19.51 9.49
CA ARG A 223 -6.79 -20.84 10.02
C ARG A 223 -5.33 -20.87 10.52
N PRO A 224 -5.09 -21.36 11.76
CA PRO A 224 -3.73 -21.58 12.22
C PRO A 224 -3.00 -22.55 11.28
N LYS A 225 -1.73 -22.27 10.98
CA LYS A 225 -0.90 -23.18 10.19
C LYS A 225 -0.78 -24.52 10.92
N ALA A 226 -1.34 -25.57 10.32
CA ALA A 226 -1.14 -26.94 10.74
C ALA A 226 -0.26 -27.65 9.70
N ILE A 227 0.86 -28.22 10.13
CA ILE A 227 1.66 -29.13 9.29
C ILE A 227 1.24 -30.54 9.70
N SER A 228 0.37 -31.17 8.91
CA SER A 228 0.11 -32.61 9.04
C SER A 228 1.16 -33.39 8.26
N ARG A 229 1.47 -34.60 8.75
CA ARG A 229 2.35 -35.56 8.07
C ARG A 229 1.61 -36.25 6.94
#